data_AF-A0A6J4N759-F1
#
_entry.id   AF-A0A6J4N759-F1
#
_cell.length_a   1.000
_cell.length_b   1.000
_cell.length_c   1.000
_cell.angle_alpha   90.00
_cell.angle_beta   90.00
_cell.angle_gamma   90.00
#
_symmetry.space_group_name_H-M   'P 1'
#
loop_
_entity.id
_entity.type
_entity.pdbx_description
1 polymer ?
#
loop_
_entity_poly.entity_id
_entity_poly.type
_entity_poly.pdbx_seq_one_letter_code
_entity_poly.pdbx_strand_id
1 'polypeptide(L)'
;MRLATIIVGIIASGVLASVSATQAATPAVVPFGAGERANYQVRLAGVNVGRGSMEVLGIKTVDGRPTYHTRFRVAGGVPLARVDDNFESWIDVAGLFSRRFKQDQKEVRFQRSRAFDFFPERRTFRRTDGSGETGTLPTDEPLDD
;
A
#
# COMPACT_ATOMS: atom_id res chain seq x y z
N MET A 1 10.47 -53.98 -55.92
CA MET A 1 9.75 -52.94 -55.14
C MET A 1 9.91 -53.24 -53.66
N ARG A 2 10.68 -52.42 -52.92
CA ARG A 2 10.82 -52.53 -51.46
C ARG A 2 10.20 -51.27 -50.86
N LEU A 3 9.11 -51.42 -50.09
CA LEU A 3 8.49 -50.33 -49.35
C LEU A 3 9.35 -49.97 -48.14
N ALA A 4 9.70 -48.69 -48.01
CA ALA A 4 10.32 -48.12 -46.82
C ALA A 4 9.24 -47.38 -46.02
N THR A 5 8.96 -47.87 -44.81
CA THR A 5 8.06 -47.23 -43.84
C THR A 5 8.85 -46.14 -43.11
N ILE A 6 8.42 -44.88 -43.25
CA ILE A 6 8.98 -43.74 -42.50
C ILE A 6 8.11 -43.54 -41.25
N ILE A 7 8.68 -43.74 -40.07
CA ILE A 7 8.06 -43.40 -38.78
C ILE A 7 8.48 -41.97 -38.45
N VAL A 8 7.51 -41.04 -38.44
CA VAL A 8 7.69 -39.66 -37.98
C VAL A 8 7.59 -39.67 -36.44
N GLY A 9 8.71 -39.43 -35.77
CA GLY A 9 8.75 -39.20 -34.33
C GLY A 9 8.44 -37.74 -34.01
N ILE A 10 7.29 -37.48 -33.39
CA ILE A 10 6.95 -36.17 -32.82
C ILE A 10 7.61 -36.08 -31.45
N ILE A 11 8.61 -35.19 -31.31
CA ILE A 11 9.21 -34.86 -30.00
C ILE A 11 8.41 -33.68 -29.43
N ALA A 12 7.55 -33.94 -28.45
CA ALA A 12 6.85 -32.91 -27.70
C ALA A 12 7.77 -32.38 -26.59
N SER A 13 8.42 -31.23 -26.83
CA SER A 13 9.19 -30.52 -25.81
C SER A 13 8.24 -29.81 -24.84
N GLY A 14 8.08 -30.35 -23.64
CA GLY A 14 7.35 -29.70 -22.55
C GLY A 14 8.17 -28.57 -21.94
N VAL A 15 7.71 -27.33 -22.09
CA VAL A 15 8.25 -26.17 -21.35
C VAL A 15 7.72 -26.25 -19.92
N LEU A 16 8.59 -26.57 -18.95
CA LEU A 16 8.27 -26.43 -17.53
C LEU A 16 8.42 -24.95 -17.15
N ALA A 17 7.31 -24.23 -17.12
CA ALA A 17 7.27 -22.91 -16.50
C ALA A 17 7.41 -23.07 -14.98
N SER A 18 8.56 -22.70 -14.43
CA SER A 18 8.77 -22.58 -12.99
C SER A 18 7.98 -21.37 -12.48
N VAL A 19 6.81 -21.63 -11.89
CA VAL A 19 6.09 -20.65 -11.07
C VAL A 19 6.87 -20.46 -9.77
N SER A 20 7.57 -19.33 -9.65
CA SER A 20 8.18 -18.90 -8.40
C SER A 20 7.08 -18.67 -7.37
N ALA A 21 6.94 -19.58 -6.41
CA ALA A 21 6.06 -19.37 -5.27
C ALA A 21 6.57 -18.16 -4.48
N THR A 22 5.74 -17.12 -4.33
CA THR A 22 6.04 -16.01 -3.43
C THR A 22 6.12 -16.57 -2.02
N GLN A 23 7.32 -16.64 -1.46
CA GLN A 23 7.52 -17.15 -0.11
C GLN A 23 6.74 -16.26 0.87
N ALA A 24 5.79 -16.86 1.58
CA ALA A 24 5.00 -16.15 2.57
C ALA A 24 5.94 -15.64 3.68
N ALA A 25 6.12 -14.32 3.75
CA ALA A 25 6.93 -13.70 4.78
C ALA A 25 6.22 -13.83 6.14
N THR A 26 6.98 -14.13 7.19
CA THR A 26 6.44 -14.15 8.56
C THR A 26 6.14 -12.72 9.00
N PRO A 27 4.93 -12.40 9.48
CA PRO A 27 4.62 -11.07 9.99
C PRO A 27 5.56 -10.65 11.13
N ALA A 28 5.90 -9.36 11.17
CA ALA A 28 6.63 -8.78 12.29
C ALA A 28 5.79 -8.83 13.58
N VAL A 29 6.46 -8.90 14.72
CA VAL A 29 5.79 -8.77 16.01
C VAL A 29 5.37 -7.31 16.21
N VAL A 30 4.07 -7.06 16.27
CA VAL A 30 3.49 -5.72 16.43
C VAL A 30 2.51 -5.68 17.61
N PRO A 31 2.36 -4.54 18.29
CA PRO A 31 1.46 -4.40 19.44
C PRO A 31 0.02 -4.05 19.03
N PHE A 32 -0.36 -4.27 17.77
CA PHE A 32 -1.67 -3.95 17.22
C PHE A 32 -2.16 -5.06 16.28
N GLY A 33 -3.46 -5.11 16.04
CA GLY A 33 -4.10 -6.08 15.16
C GLY A 33 -5.11 -5.46 14.19
N ALA A 34 -5.52 -6.26 13.20
CA ALA A 34 -6.62 -5.90 12.32
C ALA A 34 -7.91 -5.61 13.10
N GLY A 35 -8.59 -4.52 12.78
CA GLY A 35 -9.80 -4.04 13.43
C GLY A 35 -9.56 -3.07 14.59
N GLU A 36 -8.31 -2.89 15.04
CA GLU A 36 -8.02 -1.94 16.11
C GLU A 36 -8.18 -0.49 15.69
N ARG A 37 -8.59 0.34 16.65
CA ARG A 37 -8.83 1.77 16.48
C ARG A 37 -8.45 2.53 17.74
N ALA A 38 -7.58 3.53 17.58
CA ALA A 38 -7.35 4.57 18.56
C ALA A 38 -8.13 5.83 18.17
N ASN A 39 -8.83 6.46 19.11
CA ASN A 39 -9.57 7.70 18.91
C ASN A 39 -8.93 8.83 19.71
N TYR A 40 -8.86 10.02 19.13
CA TYR A 40 -8.21 11.20 19.69
C TYR A 40 -9.16 12.39 19.71
N GLN A 41 -9.06 13.21 20.77
CA GLN A 41 -9.78 14.47 20.89
C GLN A 41 -8.82 15.62 20.57
N VAL A 42 -9.15 16.42 19.56
CA VAL A 42 -8.36 17.62 19.24
C VAL A 42 -8.85 18.76 20.10
N ARG A 43 -7.93 19.44 20.79
CA ARG A 43 -8.21 20.59 21.65
C ARG A 43 -7.39 21.80 21.23
N LEU A 44 -8.02 22.96 21.24
CA LEU A 44 -7.38 24.27 21.07
C LEU A 44 -7.80 25.16 22.24
N ALA A 45 -6.83 25.72 22.96
CA ALA A 45 -7.08 26.54 24.15
C ALA A 45 -8.07 25.90 25.15
N GLY A 46 -7.95 24.58 25.36
CA GLY A 46 -8.82 23.82 26.27
C GLY A 46 -10.21 23.46 25.70
N VAL A 47 -10.57 23.99 24.53
CA VAL A 47 -11.85 23.72 23.87
C VAL A 47 -11.70 22.57 22.88
N ASN A 48 -12.68 21.66 22.87
CA ASN A 48 -12.75 20.59 21.88
C ASN A 48 -13.06 21.17 20.50
N VAL A 49 -12.15 21.00 19.54
CA VAL A 49 -12.28 21.58 18.18
C VAL A 49 -12.30 20.51 17.08
N GLY A 50 -12.08 19.24 17.40
CA GLY A 50 -12.03 18.19 16.40
C GLY A 50 -11.79 16.81 16.97
N ARG A 51 -11.64 15.83 16.09
CA ARG A 51 -11.38 14.44 16.43
C ARG A 51 -10.33 13.89 15.48
N GLY A 52 -9.53 12.97 15.98
CA GLY A 52 -8.62 12.16 15.18
C GLY A 52 -8.91 10.68 15.39
N SER A 53 -8.53 9.84 14.44
CA SER A 53 -8.48 8.40 14.66
C SER A 53 -7.36 7.74 13.88
N MET A 54 -6.77 6.71 14.48
CA MET A 54 -5.83 5.81 13.83
C MET A 54 -6.42 4.41 13.85
N GLU A 55 -6.48 3.76 12.70
CA GLU A 55 -7.16 2.48 12.51
C GLU A 55 -6.27 1.51 11.76
N VAL A 56 -6.35 0.22 12.12
CA VAL A 56 -5.90 -0.89 11.28
C VAL A 56 -7.16 -1.51 10.68
N LEU A 57 -7.53 -1.14 9.46
CA LEU A 57 -8.77 -1.57 8.83
C LEU A 57 -8.80 -3.07 8.51
N GLY A 58 -7.62 -3.67 8.33
CA GLY A 58 -7.46 -5.11 8.11
C GLY A 58 -6.23 -5.43 7.28
N ILE A 59 -6.12 -6.69 6.86
CA ILE A 59 -5.09 -7.12 5.92
C ILE A 59 -5.60 -6.99 4.49
N LYS A 60 -4.80 -6.38 3.62
CA LYS A 60 -5.04 -6.27 2.18
C LYS A 60 -3.81 -6.73 1.41
N THR A 61 -4.01 -7.20 0.18
CA THR A 61 -2.91 -7.57 -0.70
C THR A 61 -2.54 -6.41 -1.60
N VAL A 62 -1.25 -6.04 -1.64
CA VAL A 62 -0.68 -5.06 -2.58
C VAL A 62 0.51 -5.70 -3.27
N ASP A 63 0.47 -5.79 -4.61
CA ASP A 63 1.51 -6.44 -5.42
C ASP A 63 1.89 -7.86 -4.93
N GLY A 64 0.87 -8.66 -4.61
CA GLY A 64 1.04 -10.03 -4.10
C GLY A 64 1.51 -10.14 -2.64
N ARG A 65 1.69 -9.01 -1.94
CA ARG A 65 2.20 -8.96 -0.57
C ARG A 65 1.08 -8.64 0.42
N PRO A 66 0.98 -9.36 1.56
CA PRO A 66 0.06 -8.99 2.62
C PRO A 66 0.52 -7.69 3.29
N THR A 67 -0.43 -6.78 3.51
CA THR A 67 -0.21 -5.46 4.11
C THR A 67 -1.28 -5.14 5.14
N TYR A 68 -0.91 -4.45 6.22
CA TYR A 68 -1.86 -3.75 7.09
C TYR A 68 -2.39 -2.53 6.34
N HIS A 69 -3.69 -2.49 6.06
CA HIS A 69 -4.35 -1.28 5.56
C HIS A 69 -4.70 -0.41 6.76
N THR A 70 -3.93 0.64 6.97
CA THR A 70 -4.13 1.60 8.06
C THR A 70 -4.81 2.86 7.55
N ARG A 71 -5.53 3.54 8.45
CA ARG A 71 -6.12 4.84 8.19
C ARG A 71 -5.88 5.79 9.35
N PHE A 72 -5.29 6.94 9.04
CA PHE A 72 -5.21 8.08 9.94
C PHE A 72 -6.14 9.19 9.44
N ARG A 73 -7.11 9.57 10.27
CA ARG A 73 -8.08 10.62 9.94
C ARG A 73 -8.04 11.72 10.97
N VAL A 74 -8.07 12.97 10.53
CA VAL A 74 -8.21 14.15 11.39
C VAL A 74 -9.28 15.04 10.82
N ALA A 75 -10.29 15.37 11.64
CA ALA A 75 -11.35 16.29 11.24
C ALA A 75 -11.66 17.27 12.37
N GLY A 76 -11.64 18.56 12.08
CA GLY A 76 -11.84 19.59 13.10
C GLY A 76 -11.61 20.99 12.60
N GLY A 77 -11.83 21.96 13.48
CA GLY A 77 -11.61 23.36 13.17
C GLY A 77 -12.37 24.32 14.08
N VAL A 78 -12.07 25.59 13.89
CA VAL A 78 -12.78 26.73 14.45
C VAL A 78 -13.47 27.51 13.30
N PRO A 79 -14.33 28.50 13.57
CA PRO A 79 -14.84 29.35 12.51
C PRO A 79 -13.69 29.89 11.63
N LEU A 80 -13.85 29.79 10.31
CA LEU A 80 -12.86 30.19 9.29
C LEU A 80 -11.57 29.33 9.20
N ALA A 81 -11.39 28.29 10.02
CA ALA A 81 -10.24 27.37 9.94
C ALA A 81 -10.69 25.91 10.18
N ARG A 82 -10.83 25.13 9.11
CA ARG A 82 -11.24 23.71 9.14
C ARG A 82 -10.25 22.82 8.40
N VAL A 83 -10.16 21.58 8.87
CA VAL A 83 -9.37 20.47 8.32
C VAL A 83 -10.25 19.22 8.27
N ASP A 84 -10.19 18.48 7.16
CA ASP A 84 -10.66 17.10 7.01
C ASP A 84 -9.64 16.33 6.19
N ASP A 85 -8.74 15.67 6.91
CA ASP A 85 -7.60 14.95 6.37
C ASP A 85 -7.80 13.45 6.55
N ASN A 86 -7.49 12.71 5.50
CA ASN A 86 -7.56 11.26 5.44
C ASN A 86 -6.31 10.70 4.76
N PHE A 87 -5.52 9.98 5.55
CA PHE A 87 -4.32 9.29 5.14
C PHE A 87 -4.54 7.79 5.24
N GLU A 88 -4.21 7.06 4.19
CA GLU A 88 -4.28 5.61 4.15
C GLU A 88 -2.94 5.03 3.73
N SER A 89 -2.45 4.03 4.46
CA SER A 89 -1.19 3.37 4.18
C SER A 89 -1.39 1.86 4.13
N TRP A 90 -0.67 1.19 3.24
CA TRP A 90 -0.64 -0.27 3.14
C TRP A 90 0.76 -0.72 3.50
N ILE A 91 0.92 -1.10 4.77
CA ILE A 91 2.21 -1.38 5.39
C ILE A 91 2.51 -2.88 5.26
N ASP A 92 3.65 -3.27 4.70
CA ASP A 92 4.08 -4.67 4.60
C ASP A 92 4.06 -5.33 5.98
N VAL A 93 3.40 -6.49 6.12
CA VAL A 93 3.23 -7.13 7.43
C VAL A 93 4.53 -7.65 8.03
N ALA A 94 5.55 -7.91 7.21
CA ALA A 94 6.83 -8.45 7.64
C ALA A 94 7.89 -7.35 7.78
N GLY A 95 7.99 -6.46 6.79
CA GLY A 95 9.01 -5.41 6.74
C GLY A 95 8.59 -4.07 7.34
N LEU A 96 7.30 -3.87 7.62
CA LEU A 96 6.74 -2.64 8.19
C LEU A 96 7.01 -1.34 7.41
N PHE A 97 7.40 -1.45 6.13
CA PHE A 97 7.49 -0.33 5.19
C PHE A 97 6.21 -0.18 4.35
N SER A 98 6.01 0.98 3.75
CA SER A 98 4.82 1.25 2.93
C SER A 98 4.92 0.62 1.55
N ARG A 99 3.85 -0.04 1.10
CA ARG A 99 3.69 -0.51 -0.29
C ARG A 99 2.74 0.34 -1.10
N ARG A 100 1.86 1.08 -0.42
CA ARG A 100 0.97 2.07 -1.04
C ARG A 100 0.64 3.13 -0.01
N PHE A 101 0.53 4.36 -0.48
CA PHE A 101 0.10 5.50 0.31
C PHE A 101 -0.94 6.30 -0.44
N LYS A 102 -1.93 6.81 0.27
CA LYS A 102 -2.94 7.72 -0.24
C LYS A 102 -3.20 8.83 0.76
N GLN A 103 -3.23 10.05 0.25
CA GLN A 103 -3.47 11.27 0.99
C GLN A 103 -4.63 12.02 0.36
N ASP A 104 -5.65 12.35 1.14
CA ASP A 104 -6.72 13.29 0.81
C ASP A 104 -6.80 14.33 1.93
N GLN A 105 -6.33 15.54 1.65
CA GLN A 105 -6.31 16.66 2.59
C GLN A 105 -7.23 17.76 2.12
N LYS A 106 -8.06 18.26 3.04
CA LYS A 106 -9.00 19.35 2.79
C LYS A 106 -8.91 20.34 3.92
N GLU A 107 -8.09 21.36 3.70
CA GLU A 107 -7.91 22.49 4.59
C GLU A 107 -8.37 23.78 3.89
N VAL A 108 -8.65 24.83 4.65
CA VAL A 108 -9.30 26.06 4.13
C VAL A 108 -8.65 26.64 2.87
N ARG A 109 -7.32 26.62 2.79
CA ARG A 109 -6.57 27.15 1.64
C ARG A 109 -5.82 26.07 0.86
N PHE A 110 -5.96 24.81 1.25
CA PHE A 110 -5.12 23.74 0.75
C PHE A 110 -5.93 22.48 0.51
N GLN A 111 -5.92 22.02 -0.74
CA GLN A 111 -6.51 20.74 -1.12
C GLN A 111 -5.46 19.93 -1.83
N ARG A 112 -5.24 18.70 -1.37
CA ARG A 112 -4.22 17.81 -1.93
C ARG A 112 -4.76 16.39 -1.93
N SER A 113 -4.75 15.78 -3.12
CA SER A 113 -5.02 14.36 -3.32
C SER A 113 -3.81 13.74 -3.99
N ARG A 114 -3.16 12.78 -3.33
CA ARG A 114 -2.03 12.03 -3.89
C ARG A 114 -2.16 10.56 -3.57
N ALA A 115 -1.68 9.72 -4.48
CA ALA A 115 -1.64 8.28 -4.29
C ALA A 115 -0.39 7.70 -4.94
N PHE A 116 0.28 6.80 -4.24
CA PHE A 116 1.54 6.18 -4.65
C PHE A 116 1.47 4.67 -4.46
N ASP A 117 1.97 3.93 -5.44
CA ASP A 117 2.40 2.54 -5.29
C ASP A 117 3.92 2.52 -5.16
N PHE A 118 4.43 1.81 -4.16
CA PHE A 118 5.85 1.60 -3.94
C PHE A 118 6.23 0.17 -4.33
N PHE A 119 7.33 0.03 -5.06
CA PHE A 119 7.91 -1.24 -5.48
C PHE A 119 9.34 -1.36 -4.93
N PRO A 120 9.51 -1.66 -3.63
CA PRO A 120 10.83 -1.68 -2.99
C PRO A 120 11.82 -2.63 -3.65
N GLU A 121 11.33 -3.79 -4.10
CA GLU A 121 12.14 -4.81 -4.80
C GLU A 121 12.72 -4.29 -6.12
N ARG A 122 12.09 -3.27 -6.71
CA ARG A 122 12.54 -2.61 -7.94
C ARG A 122 13.15 -1.24 -7.68
N ARG A 123 13.17 -0.78 -6.42
CA ARG A 123 13.49 0.60 -6.02
C ARG A 123 12.81 1.66 -6.88
N THR A 124 11.53 1.46 -7.16
CA THR A 124 10.73 2.41 -7.94
C THR A 124 9.40 2.72 -7.27
N PHE A 125 8.82 3.86 -7.62
CA PHE A 125 7.45 4.20 -7.25
C PHE A 125 6.66 4.60 -8.50
N ARG A 126 5.33 4.57 -8.36
CA ARG A 126 4.40 5.09 -9.36
C ARG A 126 3.29 5.89 -8.67
N ARG A 127 2.98 7.07 -9.19
CA ARG A 127 1.80 7.85 -8.78
C ARG A 127 0.55 7.31 -9.46
N THR A 128 -0.49 7.09 -8.65
CA THR A 128 -1.77 6.51 -9.07
C THR A 128 -2.94 7.49 -8.91
N ASP A 129 -2.65 8.78 -8.71
CA ASP A 129 -3.61 9.88 -8.61
C ASP A 129 -3.97 10.51 -9.98
N GLY A 130 -3.59 9.86 -11.07
CA GLY A 130 -3.88 10.28 -12.45
C GLY A 130 -2.68 10.82 -13.22
N SER A 131 -1.56 11.15 -12.55
CA SER A 131 -0.34 11.58 -13.28
C SER A 131 0.38 10.44 -13.98
N GLY A 132 0.33 9.22 -13.41
CA GLY A 132 1.10 8.07 -13.89
C GLY A 132 2.63 8.23 -13.75
N GLU A 133 3.07 9.29 -13.08
CA GLU A 133 4.49 9.61 -12.87
C GLU A 133 5.19 8.43 -12.18
N THR A 134 6.41 8.11 -12.63
CA THR A 134 7.25 7.08 -12.02
C THR A 134 8.59 7.67 -11.64
N GLY A 135 9.24 7.08 -10.65
CA GLY A 135 10.55 7.52 -10.21
C GLY A 135 11.28 6.44 -9.43
N THR A 136 12.48 6.79 -8.95
CA THR A 136 13.33 5.89 -8.16
C THR A 136 13.07 6.13 -6.67
N LEU A 137 13.03 5.06 -5.89
CA LEU A 137 13.00 5.13 -4.43
C LEU A 137 14.43 5.24 -3.88
N PRO A 138 14.67 6.10 -2.87
CA PRO A 138 15.98 6.21 -2.25
C PRO A 138 16.32 5.01 -1.34
N THR A 139 15.31 4.22 -0.96
CA THR A 139 15.41 3.08 -0.04
C THR A 139 14.50 1.93 -0.49
N ASP A 140 14.79 0.72 -0.04
CA ASP A 140 13.93 -0.47 -0.12
C ASP A 140 12.99 -0.62 1.09
N GLU A 141 13.00 0.34 2.01
CA GLU A 141 12.05 0.43 3.13
C GLU A 141 11.37 1.81 3.13
N PRO A 142 10.55 2.13 2.11
CA PRO A 142 9.95 3.46 1.98
C PRO A 142 8.90 3.73 3.06
N LEU A 143 8.81 5.00 3.49
CA LEU A 143 7.76 5.51 4.35
C LEU A 143 6.62 6.12 3.53
N ASP A 144 5.59 6.58 4.22
CA ASP A 144 4.34 7.12 3.68
C ASP A 144 4.29 8.66 3.70
N ASP A 145 5.36 9.33 3.26
CA ASP A 145 5.54 10.80 3.24
C ASP A 145 5.61 11.48 1.85
#